data_AF-A0A7R9QA53-F1
#
_entry.id   AF-A0A7R9QA53-F1
#
_cell.length_a   1.000
_cell.length_b   1.000
_cell.length_c   1.000
_cell.angle_alpha   90.00
_cell.angle_beta   90.00
_cell.angle_gamma   90.00
#
_symmetry.space_group_name_H-M   'P 1'
#
loop_
_entity.id
_entity.type
_entity.pdbx_description
1 polymer ?
#
loop_
_entity_poly.entity_id
_entity_poly.type
_entity_poly.pdbx_seq_one_letter_code
_entity_poly.pdbx_strand_id
1 'polypeptide(L)'
;MRSETVQRPQAGQIQKIESIPLRRHFNGIILSPSGPQAVSLADREHIERFGIGLIDCSWNKIEEFDFSKLPKRNNRLLPWLVAANTINYGRPWRLNCVEALSATLYIIGEKEEARVVFDGFSYGEEFLRLNGEVLELYSQCKDGKEVVKVQNAYLAEYL
;
A
#
# COMPACT_ATOMS: atom_id res chain seq x y z
N MET A 1 8.09 9.62 19.05
CA MET A 1 6.81 8.90 18.95
C MET A 1 6.15 9.42 17.69
N ARG A 2 6.33 8.70 16.56
CA ARG A 2 5.77 9.12 15.28
C ARG A 2 4.49 8.34 15.04
N SER A 3 3.47 9.10 14.73
CA SER A 3 2.07 8.71 14.75
C SER A 3 1.64 8.30 13.34
N GLU A 4 0.89 7.21 13.28
CA GLU A 4 0.49 6.52 12.05
C GLU A 4 -0.53 7.36 11.29
N THR A 5 -0.55 7.27 9.98
CA THR A 5 -1.11 8.34 9.14
C THR A 5 -2.10 7.79 8.14
N VAL A 6 -3.22 8.50 7.98
CA VAL A 6 -4.37 8.11 7.14
C VAL A 6 -4.54 9.10 5.98
N GLN A 7 -4.97 8.58 4.83
CA GLN A 7 -5.19 9.31 3.58
C GLN A 7 -6.63 9.23 3.08
N ARG A 8 -7.11 10.32 2.48
CA ARG A 8 -8.44 10.46 1.85
C ARG A 8 -8.29 10.79 0.36
N PRO A 9 -8.90 10.02 -0.56
CA PRO A 9 -9.24 10.53 -1.89
C PRO A 9 -10.68 11.07 -1.89
N GLN A 10 -10.84 12.33 -2.29
CA GLN A 10 -12.07 12.82 -2.95
C GLN A 10 -11.69 13.09 -4.40
N ALA A 11 -12.62 12.84 -5.33
CA ALA A 11 -12.42 13.07 -6.75
C ALA A 11 -11.73 14.43 -7.00
N GLY A 12 -10.45 14.38 -7.41
CA GLY A 12 -9.69 15.54 -7.87
C GLY A 12 -8.55 16.09 -7.01
N GLN A 13 -8.20 15.55 -5.83
CA GLN A 13 -6.89 15.85 -5.17
C GLN A 13 -6.63 15.06 -3.87
N ILE A 14 -5.35 14.73 -3.63
CA ILE A 14 -4.83 14.24 -2.33
C ILE A 14 -4.78 15.41 -1.35
N GLN A 15 -5.86 15.66 -0.62
CA GLN A 15 -6.00 16.92 0.14
C GLN A 15 -5.53 16.86 1.60
N LYS A 16 -5.30 15.68 2.21
CA LYS A 16 -4.85 15.67 3.62
C LYS A 16 -4.21 14.36 4.05
N ILE A 17 -3.00 14.50 4.60
CA ILE A 17 -2.25 13.47 5.31
C ILE A 17 -2.39 13.82 6.79
N GLU A 18 -3.20 13.06 7.54
CA GLU A 18 -3.42 13.29 8.97
C GLU A 18 -2.85 12.15 9.80
N SER A 19 -2.12 12.52 10.84
CA SER A 19 -1.58 11.57 11.79
C SER A 19 -2.63 11.24 12.86
N ILE A 20 -2.97 9.95 12.98
CA ILE A 20 -3.98 9.40 13.87
C ILE A 20 -3.28 8.51 14.92
N PRO A 21 -3.58 8.66 16.22
CA PRO A 21 -3.05 7.74 17.22
C PRO A 21 -3.59 6.32 17.01
N LEU A 22 -2.76 5.28 17.19
CA LEU A 22 -3.10 3.84 17.17
C LEU A 22 -4.48 3.47 17.74
N ARG A 23 -4.86 4.12 18.84
CA ARG A 23 -6.06 3.81 19.63
C ARG A 23 -7.32 4.51 19.11
N ARG A 24 -7.18 5.48 18.20
CA ARG A 24 -8.31 6.20 17.62
C ARG A 24 -8.93 5.32 16.53
N HIS A 25 -10.24 5.21 16.56
CA HIS A 25 -10.97 4.40 15.60
C HIS A 25 -10.75 4.92 14.18
N PHE A 26 -10.32 4.02 13.27
CA PHE A 26 -10.19 4.29 11.86
C PHE A 26 -11.01 3.26 11.07
N ASN A 27 -11.91 3.75 10.22
CA ASN A 27 -12.85 2.92 9.46
C ASN A 27 -12.27 2.43 8.12
N GLY A 28 -11.22 3.08 7.63
CA GLY A 28 -10.64 2.76 6.33
C GLY A 28 -9.81 1.48 6.34
N ILE A 29 -9.13 1.24 5.23
CA ILE A 29 -8.26 0.09 5.07
C ILE A 29 -6.91 0.39 5.69
N ILE A 30 -6.40 -0.53 6.52
CA ILE A 30 -5.06 -0.40 7.11
C ILE A 30 -4.13 -1.35 6.37
N LEU A 31 -3.04 -0.82 5.83
CA LEU A 31 -1.99 -1.66 5.25
C LEU A 31 -1.18 -2.31 6.37
N SER A 32 -1.16 -3.63 6.39
CA SER A 32 -0.52 -4.43 7.43
C SER A 32 0.16 -5.66 6.83
N PRO A 33 1.39 -5.99 7.23
CA PRO A 33 2.08 -7.21 6.79
C PRO A 33 1.37 -8.49 7.25
N SER A 34 0.43 -8.38 8.19
CA SER A 34 -0.38 -9.48 8.70
C SER A 34 -1.86 -9.39 8.26
N GLY A 35 -2.14 -8.62 7.20
CA GLY A 35 -3.48 -8.52 6.63
C GLY A 35 -3.98 -9.87 6.11
N PRO A 36 -5.23 -10.28 6.40
CA PRO A 36 -5.75 -11.60 6.02
C PRO A 36 -6.05 -11.74 4.51
N GLN A 37 -6.05 -10.63 3.78
CA GLN A 37 -6.32 -10.59 2.34
C GLN A 37 -5.47 -9.52 1.68
N ALA A 38 -5.07 -9.74 0.42
CA ALA A 38 -4.38 -8.72 -0.36
C ALA A 38 -5.31 -7.55 -0.72
N VAL A 39 -4.74 -6.36 -0.88
CA VAL A 39 -5.40 -5.21 -1.53
C VAL A 39 -5.84 -5.63 -2.93
N SER A 40 -7.03 -5.21 -3.35
CA SER A 40 -7.56 -5.49 -4.70
C SER A 40 -8.59 -4.44 -5.13
N LEU A 41 -9.08 -4.51 -6.36
CA LEU A 41 -10.11 -3.60 -6.88
C LEU A 41 -11.38 -3.57 -6.01
N ALA A 42 -11.75 -4.67 -5.35
CA ALA A 42 -12.89 -4.72 -4.43
C ALA A 42 -12.78 -3.74 -3.24
N ASP A 43 -11.59 -3.23 -2.96
CA ASP A 43 -11.35 -2.29 -1.86
C ASP A 43 -11.62 -0.83 -2.23
N ARG A 44 -11.84 -0.53 -3.51
CA ARG A 44 -11.96 0.84 -4.05
C ARG A 44 -13.03 1.66 -3.35
N GLU A 45 -14.28 1.19 -3.34
CA GLU A 45 -15.41 1.92 -2.75
C GLU A 45 -15.20 2.19 -1.25
N HIS A 46 -14.61 1.22 -0.54
CA HIS A 46 -14.32 1.38 0.88
C HIS A 46 -13.19 2.40 1.13
N ILE A 47 -12.17 2.42 0.27
CA ILE A 47 -11.08 3.41 0.31
C ILE A 47 -11.58 4.80 -0.03
N GLU A 48 -12.43 4.95 -1.05
CA GLU A 48 -13.06 6.22 -1.41
C GLU A 48 -13.88 6.77 -0.24
N ARG A 49 -14.60 5.90 0.47
CA ARG A 49 -15.47 6.31 1.57
C ARG A 49 -14.72 6.60 2.87
N PHE A 50 -13.70 5.81 3.20
CA PHE A 50 -13.11 5.80 4.54
C PHE A 50 -11.59 6.01 4.57
N GLY A 51 -10.91 5.94 3.44
CA GLY A 51 -9.48 6.19 3.31
C GLY A 51 -8.56 4.99 3.52
N ILE A 52 -7.25 5.25 3.44
CA ILE A 52 -6.17 4.28 3.63
C ILE A 52 -5.32 4.69 4.85
N GLY A 53 -5.01 3.75 5.74
CA GLY A 53 -4.12 3.93 6.88
C GLY A 53 -2.78 3.23 6.66
N LEU A 54 -1.71 3.96 6.94
CA LEU A 54 -0.32 3.53 6.80
C LEU A 54 0.37 3.54 8.16
N ILE A 55 1.13 2.48 8.44
CA ILE A 55 1.87 2.34 9.69
C ILE A 55 3.31 2.82 9.48
N ASP A 56 3.63 4.02 9.95
CA ASP A 56 4.98 4.58 9.90
C ASP A 56 5.84 3.98 11.02
N CYS A 57 6.51 2.87 10.72
CA CYS A 57 7.48 2.25 11.61
C CYS A 57 8.86 2.28 10.95
N SER A 58 9.90 2.70 11.69
CA SER A 58 11.27 2.51 11.23
C SER A 58 11.55 1.01 11.12
N TRP A 59 12.19 0.54 10.05
CA TRP A 59 12.53 -0.88 9.86
C TRP A 59 13.21 -1.53 11.07
N ASN A 60 14.05 -0.78 11.80
CA ASN A 60 14.72 -1.24 13.02
C ASN A 60 13.77 -1.56 14.20
N LYS A 61 12.48 -1.24 14.09
CA LYS A 61 11.48 -1.41 15.14
C LYS A 61 10.26 -2.20 14.67
N ILE A 62 10.29 -2.70 13.43
CA ILE A 62 9.16 -3.45 12.88
C ILE A 62 8.99 -4.80 13.58
N GLU A 63 10.10 -5.42 13.99
CA GLU A 63 10.11 -6.69 14.74
C GLU A 63 9.63 -6.51 16.19
N GLU A 64 9.80 -5.31 16.75
CA GLU A 64 9.31 -4.95 18.08
C GLU A 64 7.85 -4.49 18.08
N PHE A 65 7.28 -4.23 16.88
CA PHE A 65 5.93 -3.73 16.76
C PHE A 65 4.92 -4.87 16.85
N ASP A 66 4.11 -4.81 17.90
CA ASP A 66 3.03 -5.76 18.12
C ASP A 66 1.82 -5.43 17.22
N PHE A 67 1.82 -6.00 16.01
CA PHE A 67 0.71 -5.88 15.05
C PHE A 67 -0.64 -6.38 15.60
N SER A 68 -0.66 -7.16 16.70
CA SER A 68 -1.91 -7.58 17.34
C SER A 68 -2.70 -6.43 17.97
N LYS A 69 -2.05 -5.28 18.20
CA LYS A 69 -2.68 -4.06 18.72
C LYS A 69 -3.45 -3.27 17.67
N LEU A 70 -3.25 -3.57 16.39
CA LEU A 70 -4.00 -2.94 15.33
C LEU A 70 -5.47 -3.38 15.38
N PRO A 71 -6.40 -2.53 14.90
CA PRO A 71 -7.76 -2.96 14.63
C PRO A 71 -7.74 -4.25 13.80
N LYS A 72 -8.52 -5.26 14.21
CA LYS A 72 -8.58 -6.55 13.49
C LYS A 72 -9.37 -6.48 12.19
N ARG A 73 -10.06 -5.36 11.94
CA ARG A 73 -10.96 -5.16 10.80
C ARG A 73 -10.25 -4.35 9.72
N ASN A 74 -10.59 -4.62 8.46
CA ASN A 74 -10.15 -3.86 7.28
C ASN A 74 -8.63 -3.82 7.07
N ASN A 75 -7.88 -4.75 7.65
CA ASN A 75 -6.46 -4.90 7.34
C ASN A 75 -6.30 -5.51 5.94
N ARG A 76 -5.34 -4.99 5.18
CA ARG A 76 -4.94 -5.52 3.87
C ARG A 76 -3.44 -5.73 3.81
N LEU A 77 -3.06 -6.83 3.19
CA LEU A 77 -1.69 -7.12 2.82
C LEU A 77 -1.40 -6.46 1.46
N LEU A 78 -0.21 -5.87 1.32
CA LEU A 78 0.28 -5.49 0.01
C LEU A 78 0.91 -6.71 -0.69
N PRO A 79 0.59 -6.96 -1.96
CA PRO A 79 1.23 -8.04 -2.70
C PRO A 79 2.72 -7.76 -2.94
N TRP A 80 3.43 -8.76 -3.45
CA TRP A 80 4.85 -8.67 -3.79
C TRP A 80 5.10 -7.52 -4.75
N LEU A 81 6.04 -6.67 -4.36
CA LEU A 81 6.54 -5.51 -5.07
C LEU A 81 7.97 -5.26 -4.60
N VAL A 82 8.75 -4.60 -5.44
CA VAL A 82 10.15 -4.28 -5.21
C VAL A 82 10.30 -2.79 -4.89
N ALA A 83 11.06 -2.49 -3.84
CA ALA A 83 11.34 -1.12 -3.45
C ALA A 83 12.23 -0.40 -4.47
N ALA A 84 11.91 0.87 -4.73
CA ALA A 84 12.74 1.83 -5.45
C ALA A 84 13.28 2.95 -4.54
N ASN A 85 12.86 3.00 -3.27
CA ASN A 85 13.39 3.94 -2.30
C ASN A 85 14.90 3.75 -2.08
N THR A 86 15.57 4.84 -1.68
CA THR A 86 17.03 4.92 -1.55
C THR A 86 17.64 4.00 -0.49
N ILE A 87 16.85 3.47 0.44
CA ILE A 87 17.32 2.63 1.55
C ILE A 87 17.26 1.14 1.19
N ASN A 88 16.21 0.72 0.48
CA ASN A 88 15.91 -0.68 0.21
C ASN A 88 15.82 -1.01 -1.29
N TYR A 89 16.38 -0.17 -2.16
CA TYR A 89 16.32 -0.34 -3.61
C TYR A 89 16.58 -1.80 -4.03
N GLY A 90 15.69 -2.35 -4.86
CA GLY A 90 15.78 -3.72 -5.38
C GLY A 90 15.36 -4.81 -4.39
N ARG A 91 14.99 -4.47 -3.14
CA ARG A 91 14.57 -5.46 -2.15
C ARG A 91 13.05 -5.69 -2.20
N PRO A 92 12.59 -6.94 -2.32
CA PRO A 92 11.16 -7.25 -2.31
C PRO A 92 10.56 -7.03 -0.91
N TRP A 93 9.28 -6.64 -0.88
CA TRP A 93 8.50 -6.38 0.35
C TRP A 93 9.07 -5.30 1.29
N ARG A 94 10.07 -4.52 0.85
CA ARG A 94 10.71 -3.46 1.63
C ARG A 94 10.26 -2.05 1.21
N LEU A 95 8.99 -1.93 0.86
CA LEU A 95 8.35 -0.66 0.50
C LEU A 95 8.26 0.28 1.70
N ASN A 96 8.50 1.56 1.47
CA ASN A 96 8.16 2.61 2.44
C ASN A 96 6.67 3.00 2.35
N CYS A 97 6.22 3.92 3.20
CA CYS A 97 4.81 4.33 3.23
C CYS A 97 4.32 4.96 1.92
N VAL A 98 5.14 5.73 1.21
CA VAL A 98 4.72 6.37 -0.05
C VAL A 98 4.61 5.36 -1.19
N GLU A 99 5.53 4.38 -1.26
CA GLU A 99 5.45 3.28 -2.23
C GLU A 99 4.26 2.36 -1.95
N ALA A 100 4.04 2.01 -0.67
CA ALA A 100 2.92 1.19 -0.23
C ALA A 100 1.56 1.83 -0.59
N LEU A 101 1.48 3.14 -0.41
CA LEU A 101 0.33 3.92 -0.81
C LEU A 101 0.14 3.98 -2.32
N SER A 102 1.20 4.32 -3.07
CA SER A 102 1.17 4.38 -4.53
C SER A 102 0.68 3.05 -5.10
N ALA A 103 1.25 1.94 -4.63
CA ALA A 103 0.83 0.60 -5.00
C ALA A 103 -0.65 0.36 -4.73
N THR A 104 -1.14 0.72 -3.55
CA THR A 104 -2.55 0.56 -3.19
C THR A 104 -3.47 1.33 -4.14
N LEU A 105 -3.16 2.61 -4.40
CA LEU A 105 -3.91 3.46 -5.34
C LEU A 105 -3.90 2.87 -6.75
N TYR A 106 -2.75 2.39 -7.21
CA TYR A 106 -2.61 1.77 -8.52
C TYR A 106 -3.48 0.52 -8.64
N ILE A 107 -3.43 -0.37 -7.63
CA ILE A 107 -4.17 -1.63 -7.61
C ILE A 107 -5.69 -1.39 -7.64
N ILE A 108 -6.19 -0.34 -6.98
CA ILE A 108 -7.62 0.00 -7.02
C ILE A 108 -8.03 0.79 -8.27
N GLY A 109 -7.08 1.10 -9.16
CA GLY A 109 -7.33 1.79 -10.43
C GLY A 109 -7.21 3.31 -10.39
N GLU A 110 -6.77 3.91 -9.28
CA GLU A 110 -6.47 5.35 -9.14
C GLU A 110 -5.01 5.62 -9.59
N LYS A 111 -4.73 5.36 -10.88
CA LYS A 111 -3.35 5.33 -11.42
C LYS A 111 -2.68 6.72 -11.46
N GLU A 112 -3.44 7.78 -11.68
CA GLU A 112 -2.91 9.15 -11.69
C GLU A 112 -2.56 9.60 -10.27
N GLU A 113 -3.42 9.32 -9.31
CA GLU A 113 -3.16 9.58 -7.89
C GLU A 113 -1.96 8.77 -7.40
N ALA A 114 -1.80 7.53 -7.87
CA ALA A 114 -0.62 6.71 -7.59
C ALA A 114 0.69 7.33 -8.09
N ARG A 115 0.65 8.19 -9.12
CA ARG A 115 1.81 8.99 -9.57
C ARG A 115 1.99 10.23 -8.70
N VAL A 116 0.91 10.98 -8.47
CA VAL A 116 0.93 12.24 -7.70
C VAL A 116 1.42 12.07 -6.26
N VAL A 117 1.21 10.90 -5.63
CA VAL A 117 1.76 10.65 -4.28
C VAL A 117 3.29 10.73 -4.20
N PHE A 118 3.98 10.61 -5.33
CA PHE A 118 5.42 10.78 -5.41
C PHE A 118 5.87 12.23 -5.64
N ASP A 119 4.96 13.21 -5.65
CA ASP A 119 5.35 14.62 -5.71
C ASP A 119 6.34 14.96 -4.59
N GLY A 120 7.55 15.40 -4.98
CA GLY A 120 8.66 15.66 -4.07
C GLY A 120 9.60 14.47 -3.81
N PHE A 121 9.36 13.30 -4.42
CA PHE A 121 10.23 12.13 -4.37
C PHE A 121 10.87 11.85 -5.74
N SER A 122 12.20 11.87 -5.81
CA SER A 122 12.94 11.68 -7.06
C SER A 122 12.88 10.26 -7.65
N TYR A 123 12.39 9.27 -6.90
CA TYR A 123 12.38 7.86 -7.27
C TYR A 123 10.98 7.31 -7.64
N GLY A 124 9.95 8.17 -7.72
CA GLY A 124 8.58 7.74 -8.00
C GLY A 124 8.42 7.02 -9.34
N GLU A 125 8.97 7.62 -10.41
CA GLU A 125 8.96 7.00 -11.75
C GLU A 125 9.74 5.67 -11.77
N GLU A 126 10.81 5.56 -10.99
CA GLU A 126 11.56 4.32 -10.88
C GLU A 126 10.76 3.22 -10.18
N PHE A 127 9.97 3.56 -9.15
CA PHE A 127 9.05 2.61 -8.51
C PHE A 127 8.03 2.05 -9.50
N LEU A 128 7.42 2.93 -10.28
CA LEU A 128 6.42 2.55 -11.28
C LEU A 128 7.03 1.82 -12.46
N ARG A 129 8.26 2.14 -12.85
CA ARG A 129 9.00 1.40 -13.89
C ARG A 129 9.34 -0.02 -13.43
N LEU A 130 9.85 -0.15 -12.20
CA LEU A 130 10.29 -1.43 -11.63
C LEU A 130 9.13 -2.42 -11.44
N ASN A 131 7.95 -1.91 -11.10
CA ASN A 131 6.79 -2.72 -10.75
C ASN A 131 5.64 -2.62 -11.76
N GLY A 132 5.81 -1.89 -12.86
CA GLY A 132 4.70 -1.48 -13.73
C GLY A 132 3.92 -2.65 -14.32
N GLU A 133 4.61 -3.68 -14.79
CA GLU A 133 3.99 -4.90 -15.33
C GLU A 133 3.11 -5.59 -14.29
N VAL A 134 3.66 -5.88 -13.11
CA VAL A 134 2.91 -6.59 -12.06
C VAL A 134 1.80 -5.74 -11.44
N LEU A 135 2.00 -4.41 -11.33
CA LEU A 135 0.96 -3.48 -10.89
C LEU A 135 -0.22 -3.43 -11.86
N GLU A 136 0.03 -3.47 -13.17
CA GLU A 136 -1.02 -3.54 -14.17
C GLU A 136 -1.83 -4.83 -14.01
N LEU A 137 -1.16 -5.98 -13.86
CA LEU A 137 -1.81 -7.27 -13.64
C LEU A 137 -2.66 -7.25 -12.35
N TYR A 138 -2.14 -6.70 -11.26
CA TYR A 138 -2.90 -6.57 -10.01
C TYR A 138 -4.12 -5.67 -10.15
N SER A 139 -4.03 -4.58 -10.93
CA SER A 139 -5.16 -3.65 -11.14
C SER A 139 -6.34 -4.28 -11.89
N GLN A 140 -6.12 -5.41 -12.57
CA GLN A 140 -7.16 -6.18 -13.28
C GLN A 140 -7.82 -7.25 -12.39
N CYS A 141 -7.26 -7.50 -11.20
CA CYS A 141 -7.77 -8.50 -10.27
C CYS A 141 -8.99 -7.97 -9.50
N LYS A 142 -10.06 -8.76 -9.47
CA LYS A 142 -11.33 -8.38 -8.82
C LYS A 142 -11.22 -8.44 -7.31
N ASP A 143 -10.49 -9.42 -6.77
CA ASP A 143 -10.36 -9.65 -5.35
C ASP A 143 -8.93 -10.02 -4.93
N GLY A 144 -8.69 -10.04 -3.61
CA GLY A 144 -7.38 -10.35 -3.06
C GLY A 144 -6.90 -11.77 -3.35
N LYS A 145 -7.77 -12.73 -3.67
CA LYS A 145 -7.36 -14.09 -4.04
C LYS A 145 -6.79 -14.11 -5.45
N GLU A 146 -7.43 -13.40 -6.38
CA GLU A 146 -6.92 -13.21 -7.74
C GLU A 146 -5.55 -12.51 -7.73
N VAL A 147 -5.39 -11.47 -6.90
CA VAL A 147 -4.09 -10.79 -6.72
C VAL A 147 -3.00 -11.76 -6.28
N VAL A 148 -3.25 -12.59 -5.26
CA VAL A 148 -2.27 -13.58 -4.79
C VAL A 148 -1.97 -14.65 -5.86
N LYS A 149 -2.98 -15.05 -6.65
CA LYS A 149 -2.77 -15.99 -7.75
C LYS A 149 -1.87 -15.40 -8.83
N VAL A 150 -2.14 -14.16 -9.24
CA VAL A 150 -1.34 -13.42 -10.22
C VAL A 150 0.08 -13.21 -9.70
N GLN A 151 0.23 -12.83 -8.43
CA GLN A 151 1.53 -12.70 -7.77
C GLN A 151 2.34 -13.99 -7.90
N ASN A 152 1.77 -15.13 -7.51
CA ASN A 152 2.50 -16.39 -7.51
C ASN A 152 2.87 -16.84 -8.93
N ALA A 153 2.01 -16.58 -9.92
CA ALA A 153 2.31 -16.85 -11.33
C ALA A 153 3.47 -15.98 -11.82
N TYR A 154 3.42 -14.67 -11.55
CA TYR A 154 4.48 -13.73 -11.90
C TYR A 154 5.83 -14.12 -11.27
N LEU A 155 5.83 -14.48 -9.99
CA LEU A 155 7.05 -14.91 -9.30
C LEU A 155 7.61 -16.21 -9.89
N ALA A 156 6.77 -17.17 -10.26
CA ALA A 156 7.23 -18.44 -10.84
C ALA A 156 7.80 -18.30 -12.27
N GLU A 157 7.42 -17.25 -12.99
CA GLU A 157 7.92 -16.99 -14.34
C GLU A 157 9.27 -16.26 -14.34
N TYR A 158 9.49 -15.38 -13.36
CA TYR A 158 10.61 -14.44 -13.38
C TYR A 158 11.64 -14.62 -12.24
N LEU A 159 11.40 -15.48 -11.25
CA LEU A 159 12.32 -15.79 -10.13
C LEU A 159 12.54 -17.29 -9.96
#